data_AF-A0A7V7X3S1-F1
#
_entry.id   AF-A0A7V7X3S1-F1
#
_cell.length_a   1.000
_cell.length_b   1.000
_cell.length_c   1.000
_cell.angle_alpha   90.00
_cell.angle_beta   90.00
_cell.angle_gamma   90.00
#
_symmetry.space_group_name_H-M   'P 1'
#
loop_
_entity.id
_entity.type
_entity.pdbx_description
1 polymer ?
#
loop_
_entity_poly.entity_id
_entity_poly.type
_entity_poly.pdbx_seq_one_letter_code
_entity_poly.pdbx_strand_id
1 'polypeptide(L)' 'MNNTDQPEIIEKGNEPIISSDGVDLTLIRWMLSLSPQKRVETLQSQLKNIFLLRKKRHEP' A
#
# COMPACT_ATOMS: atom_id res chain seq x y z
N MET A 1 21.77 22.77 17.75
CA MET A 1 21.19 23.07 16.42
C MET A 1 22.03 22.36 15.37
N ASN A 2 21.59 21.52 14.44
CA ASN A 2 20.31 20.93 13.99
C ASN A 2 20.76 19.61 13.29
N ASN A 3 20.04 18.50 13.21
CA ASN A 3 18.67 18.34 12.72
C ASN A 3 18.06 17.07 13.34
N THR A 4 17.01 17.27 14.12
CA THR A 4 15.94 16.30 14.35
C THR A 4 15.13 16.19 13.03
N ASP A 5 14.51 15.04 12.76
CA ASP A 5 13.47 14.85 11.72
C ASP A 5 13.91 14.62 10.25
N GLN A 6 14.85 13.70 9.99
CA GLN A 6 14.81 13.00 8.69
C GLN A 6 14.16 11.62 8.91
N PRO A 7 13.03 11.31 8.22
CA PRO A 7 12.43 9.99 8.33
C PRO A 7 13.46 8.97 7.83
N GLU A 8 13.77 7.97 8.65
CA GLU A 8 14.62 6.84 8.24
C GLU A 8 14.03 6.25 6.96
N ILE A 9 14.70 6.47 5.83
CA ILE A 9 14.28 5.90 4.55
C ILE A 9 14.48 4.39 4.68
N ILE A 10 13.40 3.65 4.87
CA ILE A 10 13.44 2.20 4.85
C ILE A 10 13.74 1.83 3.39
N GLU A 11 14.92 1.27 3.12
CA GLU A 11 15.42 0.93 1.78
C GLU A 11 15.35 -0.58 1.55
N LYS A 12 14.90 -1.04 0.37
CA LYS A 12 15.06 -2.43 -0.07
C LYS A 12 16.03 -2.45 -1.25
N GLY A 13 17.34 -2.50 -0.97
CA GLY A 13 18.38 -2.27 -1.98
C GLY A 13 18.77 -0.78 -2.03
N ASN A 14 18.76 -0.16 -3.22
CA ASN A 14 18.96 1.28 -3.46
C ASN A 14 17.65 2.01 -3.82
N GLU A 15 16.49 1.40 -3.54
CA GLU A 15 15.20 2.02 -3.81
C GLU A 15 14.44 2.31 -2.51
N PRO A 16 13.89 3.54 -2.37
CA PRO A 16 13.12 3.92 -1.20
C PRO A 16 11.83 3.11 -1.13
N ILE A 17 11.54 2.56 0.05
CA ILE A 17 10.28 1.89 0.36
C ILE A 17 9.20 2.92 0.70
N ILE A 18 9.58 4.06 1.29
CA ILE A 18 8.66 5.14 1.64
C ILE A 18 9.00 6.38 0.80
N SER A 19 8.00 7.01 0.19
CA SER A 19 8.16 8.29 -0.52
C SER A 19 8.29 9.47 0.43
N SER A 20 8.70 10.64 -0.07
CA SER A 20 8.89 11.85 0.74
C SER A 20 7.61 12.38 1.40
N ASP A 21 6.44 11.98 0.93
CA ASP A 21 5.12 12.25 1.52
C ASP A 21 4.63 11.12 2.45
N GLY A 22 5.47 10.12 2.73
CA GLY A 22 5.19 9.05 3.70
C GLY A 22 4.43 7.85 3.14
N VAL A 23 4.28 7.71 1.82
CA VAL A 23 3.55 6.59 1.19
C VAL A 23 4.45 5.36 1.06
N ASP A 24 3.95 4.20 1.49
CA ASP A 24 4.59 2.91 1.24
C ASP A 24 4.49 2.52 -0.25
N LEU A 25 5.65 2.49 -0.90
CA LEU A 25 5.83 2.20 -2.31
C LEU A 25 5.87 0.70 -2.62
N THR A 26 5.96 -0.18 -1.63
CA THR A 26 6.00 -1.64 -1.82
C THR A 26 4.74 -2.11 -2.55
N LEU A 27 3.58 -1.70 -2.05
CA LEU A 27 2.30 -2.10 -2.64
C LEU A 27 2.10 -1.47 -4.03
N ILE A 28 2.54 -0.23 -4.22
CA ILE A 28 2.45 0.49 -5.49
C ILE A 28 3.32 -0.19 -6.55
N ARG A 29 4.60 -0.44 -6.25
CA ARG A 29 5.51 -1.17 -7.17
C ARG A 29 4.96 -2.54 -7.51
N TRP A 30 4.43 -3.27 -6.53
CA TRP A 30 3.79 -4.54 -6.78
C TRP A 30 2.59 -4.42 -7.74
N MET A 31 1.66 -3.49 -7.51
CA MET A 31 0.50 -3.27 -8.40
C MET A 31 0.92 -2.88 -9.82
N LEU A 32 1.99 -2.10 -9.97
CA LEU A 32 2.52 -1.70 -11.27
C LEU A 32 3.23 -2.84 -12.00
N SER A 33 3.77 -3.83 -11.27
CA SER A 33 4.33 -5.06 -11.86
C SER A 33 3.27 -5.99 -12.45
N LEU A 34 2.00 -5.85 -12.05
CA LEU A 34 0.89 -6.64 -12.56
C LEU A 34 0.45 -6.17 -13.96
N SER A 35 -0.05 -7.11 -14.76
CA SER A 35 -0.78 -6.76 -15.98
C SER A 35 -2.04 -5.92 -15.66
N PRO A 36 -2.52 -5.09 -16.59
CA PRO A 36 -3.70 -4.25 -16.36
C PRO A 36 -4.92 -5.06 -15.87
N GLN A 37 -5.18 -6.22 -16.49
CA GLN A 37 -6.26 -7.12 -16.07
C GLN A 37 -6.06 -7.60 -14.63
N LYS A 38 -4.84 -8.04 -14.28
CA LYS A 38 -4.58 -8.60 -12.96
C LYS A 38 -4.67 -7.56 -11.85
N ARG A 39 -4.32 -6.31 -12.15
CA ARG A 39 -4.49 -5.17 -11.24
C ARG A 39 -5.98 -4.95 -10.92
N VAL A 40 -6.84 -4.95 -11.94
CA VAL A 40 -8.30 -4.80 -11.74
C VAL A 40 -8.87 -5.94 -10.91
N GLU A 41 -8.53 -7.20 -11.23
CA GLU A 41 -8.98 -8.37 -10.46
C GLU A 41 -8.58 -8.26 -8.98
N THR A 42 -7.35 -7.85 -8.72
CA THR A 42 -6.83 -7.67 -7.37
C THR A 42 -7.61 -6.59 -6.62
N LEU A 43 -7.79 -5.41 -7.22
CA LEU A 43 -8.53 -4.31 -6.60
C LEU A 43 -9.98 -4.70 -6.31
N GLN A 44 -10.64 -5.38 -7.23
CA GLN A 44 -12.01 -5.88 -7.03
C GLN A 44 -12.09 -6.89 -5.89
N SER A 45 -11.10 -7.78 -5.75
CA SER A 45 -11.01 -8.72 -4.63
C SER A 45 -10.89 -8.00 -3.29
N GLN A 46 -10.04 -6.97 -3.22
CA GLN A 46 -9.90 -6.16 -2.00
C GLN A 46 -11.19 -5.43 -1.62
N LEU A 47 -11.91 -4.86 -2.59
CA LEU A 47 -13.21 -4.24 -2.34
C LEU A 47 -14.21 -5.24 -1.74
N LYS A 48 -14.31 -6.45 -2.30
CA LYS A 48 -15.18 -7.52 -1.77
C LYS A 48 -14.86 -7.83 -0.31
N ASN A 49 -13.58 -7.95 0.05
CA ASN A 49 -13.15 -8.19 1.42
C ASN A 49 -13.58 -7.06 2.37
N ILE A 50 -13.44 -5.80 1.96
CA ILE A 50 -13.88 -4.65 2.75
C ILE A 50 -15.40 -4.68 2.95
N PHE A 51 -16.18 -4.98 1.92
CA PHE A 51 -17.63 -5.12 2.04
C PHE A 51 -18.02 -6.26 3.00
N LEU A 52 -17.33 -7.40 2.95
CA LEU A 52 -17.56 -8.51 3.87
C LEU A 52 -17.26 -8.11 5.32
N LEU A 53 -16.15 -7.42 5.57
CA LEU A 53 -15.79 -6.92 6.90
C LEU A 53 -16.81 -5.92 7.44
N ARG A 54 -17.30 -5.01 6.58
CA ARG A 54 -18.39 -4.08 6.93
C ARG A 54 -19.66 -4.83 7.29
N LYS A 55 -20.05 -5.82 6.49
CA LYS A 55 -21.25 -6.63 6.76
C LYS A 55 -21.14 -7.33 8.11
N LYS A 56 -20.01 -7.98 8.41
CA LYS A 56 -19.76 -8.65 9.70
C LYS A 56 -19.84 -7.71 10.90
N ARG A 57 -19.40 -6.45 10.76
CA ARG A 57 -19.51 -5.44 11.82
C ARG A 57 -20.96 -5.06 12.16
N HIS A 58 -21.87 -5.18 11.20
CA HIS A 58 -23.27 -4.82 11.35
C HIS A 58 -24.19 -6.02 11.65
N GLU A 59 -23.62 -7.21 11.85
CA GLU A 59 -24.34 -8.39 12.33
C GLU A 59 -24.33 -8.37 13.87
N PRO A 60 -25.48 -8.53 14.54
CA PRO A 60 -25.59 -8.45 16.00
C PRO A 60 -24.88 -9.60 16.74
#